data_AF-A0A0G4NQ73-F1
#
_entry.id   AF-A0A0G4NQ73-F1
#
_cell.length_a   1.000
_cell.length_b   1.000
_cell.length_c   1.000
_cell.angle_alpha   90.00
_cell.angle_beta   90.00
_cell.angle_gamma   90.00
#
_symmetry.space_group_name_H-M   'P 1'
#
loop_
_entity.id
_entity.type
_entity.pdbx_description
1 polymer ?
#
loop_
_entity_poly.entity_id
_entity_poly.type
_entity_poly.pdbx_seq_one_letter_code
_entity_poly.pdbx_strand_id
1 'polypeptide(L)'
;EAFYKATNGGIFSADKPGLLHLGFPDKGHLTTYYPDSPDITQSEIEAVSAWMEKKGLLPENNRLRKAKDGNFELLIASAVTSIPNEGGDIGKDTQFTVED
;
A
#
# COMPACT_ATOMS: atom_id res chain seq x y z
N GLU A 1 14.00 -9.20 -26.94
CA GLU A 1 13.56 -7.80 -26.75
C GLU A 1 12.31 -7.60 -25.89
N ALA A 2 11.41 -8.59 -25.73
CA ALA A 2 10.12 -8.39 -25.06
C ALA A 2 10.22 -7.77 -23.64
N PHE A 3 11.12 -8.27 -22.79
CA PHE A 3 11.30 -7.74 -21.43
C PHE A 3 11.82 -6.30 -21.42
N TYR A 4 12.71 -5.94 -22.35
CA TYR A 4 13.19 -4.57 -22.46
C TYR A 4 12.04 -3.62 -22.84
N LYS A 5 11.22 -3.98 -23.84
CA LYS A 5 10.03 -3.21 -24.22
C LYS A 5 9.03 -3.08 -23.07
N ALA A 6 8.85 -4.14 -22.27
CA ALA A 6 7.96 -4.14 -21.11
C ALA A 6 8.37 -3.14 -20.00
N THR A 7 9.64 -2.74 -19.94
CA THR A 7 10.10 -1.72 -18.98
C THR A 7 9.62 -0.31 -19.33
N ASN A 8 9.17 -0.08 -20.57
CA ASN A 8 8.61 1.17 -21.05
C ASN A 8 9.46 2.42 -20.70
N GLY A 9 10.78 2.31 -20.83
CA GLY A 9 11.72 3.40 -20.52
C GLY A 9 12.11 3.53 -19.04
N GLY A 10 11.43 2.82 -18.12
CA GLY A 10 11.64 2.94 -16.67
C GLY A 10 13.05 2.60 -16.17
N ILE A 11 13.90 1.94 -16.97
CA ILE A 11 15.31 1.69 -16.62
C ILE A 11 16.16 2.97 -16.70
N PHE A 12 15.93 3.82 -17.71
CA PHE A 12 16.82 4.94 -18.05
C PHE A 12 16.17 6.33 -17.98
N SER A 13 14.88 6.40 -17.64
CA SER A 13 14.17 7.67 -17.45
C SER A 13 14.77 8.51 -16.31
N ALA A 14 15.01 9.79 -16.57
CA ALA A 14 15.52 10.76 -15.58
C ALA A 14 14.86 12.15 -15.71
N ASP A 15 13.80 12.26 -16.52
CA ASP A 15 13.05 13.48 -16.78
C ASP A 15 12.20 13.95 -15.59
N LYS A 16 12.02 13.09 -14.58
CA LYS A 16 11.23 13.35 -13.37
C LYS A 16 12.11 13.16 -12.12
N PRO A 17 12.83 14.19 -11.66
CA PRO A 17 13.77 14.07 -10.55
C PRO A 17 13.18 13.46 -9.27
N GLY A 18 11.92 13.76 -8.95
CA GLY A 18 11.25 13.17 -7.77
C GLY A 18 11.18 11.64 -7.80
N LEU A 19 10.95 11.05 -8.98
CA LEU A 19 10.88 9.59 -9.15
C LEU A 19 12.24 8.88 -9.02
N LEU A 20 13.34 9.63 -8.92
CA LEU A 20 14.67 9.09 -8.62
C LEU A 20 14.87 8.82 -7.12
N HIS A 21 13.90 9.20 -6.27
CA HIS A 21 13.94 9.01 -4.83
C HIS A 21 12.85 8.05 -4.38
N LEU A 22 13.17 7.22 -3.39
CA LEU A 22 12.18 6.42 -2.68
C LEU A 22 11.48 7.28 -1.62
N GLY A 23 10.15 7.21 -1.54
CA GLY A 23 9.40 7.97 -0.55
C GLY A 23 7.90 8.04 -0.81
N PHE A 24 7.26 9.10 -0.29
CA PHE A 24 5.82 9.27 -0.38
C PHE A 24 5.37 9.79 -1.75
N PRO A 25 4.28 9.22 -2.33
CA PRO A 25 3.74 9.66 -3.62
C PRO A 25 3.36 11.13 -3.66
N ASP A 26 2.80 11.67 -2.58
CA ASP A 26 2.40 13.08 -2.44
C ASP A 26 3.58 14.07 -2.43
N LYS A 27 4.81 13.57 -2.24
CA LYS A 27 6.07 14.33 -2.41
C LYS A 27 6.69 14.13 -3.80
N GLY A 28 6.00 13.43 -4.71
CA GLY A 28 6.46 13.11 -6.05
C GLY A 28 7.51 12.00 -6.11
N HIS A 29 7.64 11.19 -5.05
CA HIS A 29 8.63 10.12 -4.94
C HIS A 29 8.07 8.77 -5.40
N LEU A 30 8.98 7.82 -5.66
CA LEU A 30 8.64 6.46 -6.09
C LEU A 30 8.47 5.53 -4.88
N THR A 31 7.48 4.65 -4.94
CA THR A 31 7.29 3.54 -4.00
C THR A 31 6.42 2.45 -4.61
N THR A 32 6.62 1.21 -4.17
CA THR A 32 5.80 0.05 -4.54
C THR A 32 4.90 -0.43 -3.39
N TYR A 33 4.99 0.21 -2.22
CA TYR A 33 4.18 -0.12 -1.04
C TYR A 33 2.75 0.41 -1.13
N TYR A 34 2.51 1.40 -2.01
CA TYR A 34 1.18 1.97 -2.26
C TYR A 34 0.70 1.72 -3.70
N PRO A 35 0.42 0.46 -4.07
CA PRO A 35 0.03 0.12 -5.42
C PRO A 35 -1.28 0.80 -5.81
N ASP A 36 -1.40 1.17 -7.09
CA ASP A 36 -2.60 1.78 -7.69
C ASP A 36 -3.11 3.04 -6.97
N SER A 37 -2.26 3.68 -6.15
CA SER A 37 -2.63 4.80 -5.27
C SER A 37 -1.69 6.00 -5.46
N PRO A 38 -1.64 6.62 -6.66
CA PRO A 38 -0.72 7.72 -6.93
C PRO A 38 -1.03 8.99 -6.12
N ASP A 39 -2.23 9.11 -5.57
CA ASP A 39 -2.76 10.27 -4.84
C ASP A 39 -2.88 10.04 -3.32
N ILE A 40 -2.41 8.89 -2.80
CA ILE A 40 -2.38 8.65 -1.36
C ILE A 40 -1.38 9.59 -0.68
N THR A 41 -1.79 10.19 0.44
CA THR A 41 -0.95 11.14 1.18
C THR A 41 -0.21 10.47 2.33
N GLN A 42 0.88 11.09 2.77
CA GLN A 42 1.60 10.68 3.98
C GLN A 42 0.68 10.65 5.20
N SER A 43 -0.21 11.65 5.35
CA SER A 43 -1.15 11.71 6.48
C SER A 43 -2.16 10.56 6.48
N GLU A 44 -2.63 10.13 5.30
CA GLU A 44 -3.53 8.97 5.17
C GLU A 44 -2.80 7.67 5.56
N ILE A 45 -1.54 7.51 5.12
CA ILE A 45 -0.70 6.37 5.47
C ILE A 45 -0.46 6.31 6.99
N GLU A 46 -0.15 7.44 7.61
CA GLU A 46 0.08 7.54 9.05
C GLU A 46 -1.19 7.23 9.85
N ALA A 47 -2.35 7.70 9.39
CA ALA A 47 -3.64 7.39 10.01
C ALA A 47 -3.96 5.89 9.97
N VAL A 48 -3.76 5.23 8.82
CA VAL A 48 -3.94 3.77 8.70
C VAL A 48 -2.94 3.03 9.58
N SER A 49 -1.68 3.45 9.61
CA SER A 49 -0.64 2.83 10.45
C SER A 49 -0.97 2.92 11.94
N ALA A 50 -1.46 4.07 12.40
CA ALA A 50 -1.91 4.26 13.78
C ALA A 50 -3.13 3.39 14.12
N TRP A 51 -4.05 3.20 13.15
CA TRP A 51 -5.17 2.27 13.32
C TRP A 51 -4.68 0.81 13.43
N MET A 52 -3.72 0.40 12.60
CA MET A 52 -3.13 -0.95 12.65
C MET A 52 -2.47 -1.21 14.00
N GLU A 53 -1.72 -0.24 14.52
CA GLU A 53 -1.10 -0.31 15.85
C GLU A 53 -2.15 -0.53 16.95
N LYS A 54 -3.24 0.25 16.95
CA LYS A 54 -4.35 0.09 17.92
C LYS A 54 -4.99 -1.30 17.86
N LYS A 55 -5.01 -1.94 16.68
CA LYS A 55 -5.52 -3.29 16.48
C LYS A 55 -4.51 -4.39 16.79
N GLY A 56 -3.23 -4.05 16.97
CA GLY A 56 -2.14 -5.02 17.07
C GLY A 56 -1.82 -5.71 15.74
N LEU A 57 -2.18 -5.10 14.61
CA LEU A 57 -1.82 -5.59 13.28
C LEU A 57 -0.45 -5.05 12.88
N LEU A 58 0.52 -5.93 12.69
CA LEU A 58 1.88 -5.57 12.31
C LEU A 58 1.96 -5.12 10.83
N PRO A 59 2.66 -4.02 10.50
CA PRO A 59 2.67 -3.46 9.14
C PRO A 59 3.60 -4.15 8.13
N GLU A 60 4.57 -4.95 8.58
CA GLU A 60 5.73 -5.38 7.80
C GLU A 60 5.39 -6.25 6.59
N ASN A 61 4.30 -7.02 6.63
CA ASN A 61 3.86 -7.89 5.55
C ASN A 61 2.70 -7.31 4.71
N ASN A 62 2.44 -6.01 4.82
CA ASN A 62 1.30 -5.36 4.20
C ASN A 62 1.72 -4.35 3.13
N ARG A 63 0.86 -4.18 2.13
CA ARG A 63 0.82 -2.99 1.27
C ARG A 63 -0.53 -2.30 1.44
N LEU A 64 -0.59 -1.01 1.16
CA LEU A 64 -1.79 -0.21 1.34
C LEU A 64 -2.27 0.35 0.01
N ARG A 65 -3.53 0.10 -0.35
CA ARG A 65 -4.17 0.68 -1.54
C ARG A 65 -5.30 1.62 -1.13
N LYS A 66 -5.35 2.81 -1.71
CA LYS A 66 -6.48 3.74 -1.63
C LYS A 66 -7.40 3.48 -2.81
N ALA A 67 -8.61 3.02 -2.52
CA ALA A 67 -9.64 2.79 -3.52
C ALA A 67 -10.29 4.13 -3.95
N LYS A 68 -10.90 4.13 -5.15
CA LYS A 68 -11.50 5.34 -5.74
C LYS A 68 -12.70 5.88 -4.97
N ASP A 69 -13.33 5.05 -4.14
CA ASP A 69 -14.44 5.40 -3.27
C ASP A 69 -13.97 6.00 -1.93
N GLY A 70 -12.65 6.16 -1.74
CA GLY A 70 -12.05 6.70 -0.53
C GLY A 70 -11.74 5.65 0.53
N ASN A 71 -12.05 4.38 0.29
CA ASN A 71 -11.72 3.29 1.21
C ASN A 71 -10.22 2.92 1.13
N PHE A 72 -9.71 2.36 2.21
CA PHE A 72 -8.34 1.84 2.29
C PHE A 72 -8.34 0.32 2.40
N GLU A 73 -7.52 -0.32 1.58
CA GLU A 73 -7.39 -1.77 1.51
C GLU A 73 -5.97 -2.19 1.93
N LEU A 74 -5.89 -2.99 2.99
CA LEU A 74 -4.65 -3.61 3.43
C LEU A 74 -4.44 -4.93 2.68
N LEU A 75 -3.42 -4.97 1.85
CA LEU A 75 -3.01 -6.13 1.06
C LEU A 75 -2.00 -6.95 1.87
N ILE A 76 -2.48 -7.99 2.54
CA ILE A 76 -1.65 -8.88 3.38
C ILE A 76 -0.96 -9.93 2.50
N ALA A 77 0.37 -10.01 2.58
CA ALA A 77 1.13 -11.06 1.92
C ALA A 77 0.86 -12.42 2.57
N SER A 78 0.20 -13.31 1.83
CA SER A 78 -0.17 -14.65 2.31
C SER A 78 -0.24 -15.64 1.15
N ALA A 79 0.12 -16.91 1.42
CA ALA A 79 -0.14 -18.02 0.50
C ALA A 79 -1.62 -18.45 0.50
N VAL A 80 -2.32 -18.23 1.63
CA VAL A 80 -3.75 -18.51 1.79
C VAL A 80 -4.52 -17.24 1.48
N THR A 81 -5.41 -17.30 0.49
CA THR A 81 -6.15 -16.12 -0.02
C THR A 81 -7.45 -15.83 0.74
N SER A 82 -7.73 -16.57 1.80
CA SER A 82 -8.92 -16.41 2.65
C SER A 82 -8.52 -16.35 4.11
N ILE A 83 -9.34 -15.68 4.92
CA ILE A 83 -9.15 -15.70 6.38
C ILE A 83 -9.32 -17.14 6.90
N PRO A 84 -8.37 -17.67 7.68
CA PRO A 84 -8.51 -18.99 8.31
C PRO A 84 -9.75 -19.08 9.21
N ASN A 85 -10.26 -20.29 9.44
CA ASN A 85 -11.44 -20.50 10.27
C ASN A 85 -11.22 -20.11 11.74
N GLU A 86 -9.98 -20.13 12.20
CA GLU A 86 -9.52 -19.70 13.51
C GLU A 86 -9.30 -18.18 13.60
N GLY A 87 -9.29 -17.47 12.47
CA GLY A 87 -8.94 -16.04 12.38
C GLY A 87 -7.46 -15.79 12.07
N GLY A 88 -7.12 -14.55 11.73
CA GLY A 88 -5.75 -14.06 11.64
C GLY A 88 -5.36 -13.23 12.87
N ASP A 89 -4.34 -12.39 12.73
CA ASP A 89 -3.78 -11.56 13.82
C ASP A 89 -4.83 -10.69 14.54
N ILE A 90 -5.86 -10.26 13.80
CA ILE A 90 -6.95 -9.40 14.32
C ILE A 90 -8.32 -10.08 14.28
N GLY A 91 -8.36 -11.42 14.27
CA GLY A 91 -9.60 -12.19 14.25
C GLY A 91 -10.13 -12.45 12.83
N LYS A 92 -11.46 -12.44 12.68
CA LYS A 92 -12.14 -12.82 11.43
C LYS A 92 -12.65 -11.64 10.61
N ASP A 93 -12.74 -10.47 11.24
CA ASP A 93 -13.29 -9.28 10.61
C ASP A 93 -12.32 -8.73 9.57
N THR A 94 -12.83 -8.35 8.40
CA THR A 94 -12.03 -7.82 7.29
C THR A 94 -12.42 -6.41 6.87
N GLN A 95 -13.43 -5.84 7.52
CA GLN A 95 -13.92 -4.50 7.23
C GLN A 95 -14.14 -3.75 8.53
N PHE A 96 -13.61 -2.54 8.59
CA PHE A 96 -13.65 -1.71 9.78
C PHE A 96 -14.02 -0.29 9.37
N THR A 97 -14.87 0.35 10.18
CA THR A 97 -15.08 1.80 10.11
C THR A 97 -14.16 2.45 11.12
N VAL A 98 -13.35 3.40 10.68
CA VAL A 98 -12.51 4.21 11.57
C VAL A 98 -13.35 5.42 11.97
N GLU A 99 -13.70 5.49 13.26
CA GLU A 99 -14.28 6.70 13.85
C GLU A 99 -13.14 7.65 14.25
N ASP A 100 -13.39 8.95 14.18
CA ASP A 100 -12.45 10.01 14.56
C ASP A 100 -12.04 9.94 16.05
#